data_AF-A0A7S0SFR9-F1
#
_entry.id   AF-A0A7S0SFR9-F1
#
_cell.length_a   1.000
_cell.length_b   1.000
_cell.length_c   1.000
_cell.angle_alpha   90.00
_cell.angle_beta   90.00
_cell.angle_gamma   90.00
#
_symmetry.space_group_name_H-M   'P 1'
#
loop_
_entity.id
_entity.type
_entity.pdbx_description
1 polymer ?
#
loop_
_entity_poly.entity_id
_entity_poly.type
_entity_poly.pdbx_seq_one_letter_code
_entity_poly.pdbx_strand_id
1 'polypeptide(L)'
;SGVLVGDARQLPPTVISPAAAGAGLGCSLFERLERLGLKPDLLDRQYRMHPALAQFPSAAFYGGRVSSDPTPQSRPLPAGLDWPSPRGAVPLAFVEVDGGQEQRAPDG
;
A
#
# COMPACT_ATOMS: atom_id res chain seq x y z
N SER A 1 13.47 -5.38 -26.40
CA SER A 1 13.50 -4.75 -25.07
C SER A 1 12.26 -5.17 -24.30
N GLY A 2 12.36 -5.34 -22.98
CA GLY A 2 11.22 -5.64 -22.11
C GLY A 2 11.17 -4.64 -20.96
N VAL A 3 9.97 -4.34 -20.48
CA VAL A 3 9.73 -3.49 -19.31
C VAL A 3 8.93 -4.31 -18.31
N LEU A 4 9.37 -4.32 -17.05
CA LEU A 4 8.63 -4.91 -15.93
C LEU A 4 8.11 -3.76 -15.07
N VAL A 5 6.83 -3.82 -14.71
CA VAL A 5 6.18 -2.88 -13.81
C VAL A 5 5.61 -3.68 -12.66
N GLY A 6 5.92 -3.27 -11.44
CA GLY A 6 5.50 -3.96 -10.22
C GLY A 6 5.91 -3.16 -8.99
N ASP A 7 5.49 -3.64 -7.83
CA ASP A 7 5.78 -3.03 -6.55
C ASP A 7 5.99 -4.12 -5.49
N ALA A 8 7.24 -4.29 -5.08
CA ALA A 8 7.64 -5.28 -4.08
C ALA A 8 7.15 -4.96 -2.66
N ARG A 9 6.50 -3.81 -2.45
CA ARG A 9 5.88 -3.41 -1.16
C ARG A 9 4.39 -3.75 -1.09
N GLN A 10 3.83 -4.35 -2.14
CA GLN A 10 2.44 -4.79 -2.21
C GLN A 10 2.35 -6.32 -2.10
N LEU A 11 1.15 -6.87 -2.31
CA LEU A 11 0.88 -8.29 -2.12
C LEU A 11 1.79 -9.17 -3.00
N PRO A 12 2.42 -10.21 -2.43
CA PRO A 12 3.19 -11.17 -3.20
C PRO A 12 2.26 -12.07 -4.03
N PRO A 13 2.82 -12.84 -5.00
CA PRO A 13 2.06 -13.87 -5.71
C PRO A 13 1.40 -14.87 -4.76
N THR A 14 0.11 -15.14 -4.96
CA THR A 14 -0.60 -16.21 -4.24
C THR A 14 -0.15 -17.58 -4.76
N VAL A 15 0.51 -18.36 -3.90
CA VAL A 15 0.97 -19.72 -4.23
C VAL A 15 0.19 -20.75 -3.42
N ILE A 16 -0.68 -21.51 -4.09
CA ILE A 16 -1.56 -22.49 -3.44
C ILE A 16 -0.77 -23.71 -2.94
N SER A 17 0.25 -24.14 -3.67
CA SER A 17 1.05 -25.32 -3.31
C SER A 17 2.14 -24.96 -2.29
N PRO A 18 2.12 -25.54 -1.08
CA PRO A 18 3.17 -25.29 -0.09
C PRO A 18 4.56 -25.70 -0.58
N ALA A 19 4.65 -26.79 -1.35
CA ALA A 19 5.90 -27.25 -1.94
C ALA A 19 6.45 -26.24 -2.96
N ALA A 20 5.58 -25.64 -3.79
CA ALA A 20 6.00 -24.63 -4.75
C ALA A 20 6.38 -23.31 -4.06
N ALA A 21 5.69 -22.94 -2.98
CA ALA A 21 6.03 -21.79 -2.16
C ALA A 21 7.42 -21.97 -1.51
N GLY A 22 7.67 -23.15 -0.92
CA GLY A 22 8.97 -23.52 -0.36
C GLY A 22 10.09 -23.61 -1.41
N ALA A 23 9.75 -23.91 -2.66
CA ALA A 23 10.68 -23.87 -3.80
C ALA A 23 10.89 -22.46 -4.39
N GLY A 24 10.27 -21.42 -3.82
CA GLY A 24 10.52 -20.02 -4.17
C GLY A 24 9.58 -19.43 -5.22
N LEU A 25 8.48 -20.11 -5.59
CA LEU A 25 7.50 -19.58 -6.54
C LEU A 25 6.79 -18.29 -6.05
N GLY A 26 6.86 -18.01 -4.75
CA GLY A 26 6.37 -16.75 -4.17
C GLY A 26 7.25 -15.53 -4.46
N CYS A 27 8.42 -15.69 -5.08
CA CYS A 27 9.27 -14.59 -5.50
C CYS A 27 9.00 -14.25 -6.97
N SER A 28 8.45 -13.06 -7.22
CA SER A 28 8.23 -12.58 -8.59
C SER A 28 9.55 -12.34 -9.32
N LEU A 29 9.50 -12.32 -10.66
CA LEU A 29 10.67 -11.97 -11.46
C LEU A 29 11.21 -10.58 -11.12
N PHE A 30 10.32 -9.62 -10.84
CA PHE A 30 10.67 -8.25 -10.46
C PHE A 30 11.48 -8.23 -9.16
N GLU A 31 10.97 -8.88 -8.10
CA GLU A 31 11.67 -8.97 -6.81
C GLU A 31 13.01 -9.70 -6.93
N ARG A 32 13.07 -10.78 -7.73
CA ARG A 32 14.31 -11.52 -7.95
C ARG A 32 15.38 -10.63 -8.60
N LEU A 33 15.00 -9.83 -9.58
CA LEU A 33 15.92 -8.90 -10.25
C LEU A 33 16.38 -7.78 -9.31
N GLU A 34 15.48 -7.27 -8.47
CA GLU A 34 15.82 -6.28 -7.43
C GLU A 34 16.87 -6.84 -6.44
N ARG A 35 16.67 -8.07 -5.96
CA ARG A 35 17.63 -8.76 -5.06
C ARG A 35 18.99 -9.01 -5.71
N LEU A 36 19.04 -9.14 -7.04
CA LEU A 36 20.29 -9.27 -7.81
C LEU A 36 20.98 -7.92 -8.07
N GLY A 37 20.41 -6.81 -7.58
CA GLY A 37 21.01 -5.48 -7.61
C GLY A 37 20.47 -4.55 -8.69
N LEU A 38 19.46 -4.97 -9.46
CA LEU A 38 18.77 -4.06 -10.37
C LEU A 38 17.91 -3.10 -9.57
N LYS A 39 18.14 -1.79 -9.72
CA LYS A 39 17.39 -0.77 -8.98
C LYS A 39 16.15 -0.38 -9.79
N PRO A 40 14.93 -0.62 -9.32
CA PRO A 40 13.74 -0.14 -9.99
C PRO A 40 13.61 1.38 -9.85
N ASP A 41 13.09 2.01 -10.89
CA ASP A 41 12.69 3.42 -10.84
C ASP A 41 11.36 3.54 -10.09
N LEU A 42 11.32 4.36 -9.03
CA LEU A 42 10.11 4.63 -8.27
C LEU A 42 9.33 5.78 -8.93
N LEU A 43 8.07 5.52 -9.28
CA LEU A 43 7.11 6.59 -9.59
C LEU A 43 6.61 7.19 -8.27
N ASP A 44 7.22 8.31 -7.87
CA ASP A 44 7.16 8.86 -6.52
C ASP A 44 6.03 9.90 -6.31
N ARG A 45 5.06 9.95 -7.22
CA ARG A 45 3.92 10.86 -7.15
C ARG A 45 2.60 10.09 -7.21
N GLN A 46 1.83 10.15 -6.14
CA GLN A 46 0.51 9.54 -6.07
C GLN A 46 -0.57 10.55 -6.48
N TYR A 47 -1.52 10.07 -7.28
CA TYR A 47 -2.64 10.87 -7.81
C TYR A 47 -4.00 10.39 -7.31
N ARG A 48 -4.07 9.36 -6.47
CA ARG A 48 -5.33 8.67 -6.16
C ARG A 48 -6.01 9.24 -4.93
N MET A 49 -5.33 9.26 -3.78
CA MET A 49 -5.94 9.48 -2.47
C MET A 49 -5.68 10.87 -1.91
N HIS A 50 -6.45 11.24 -0.89
CA HIS A 50 -6.25 12.46 -0.10
C HIS A 50 -4.85 12.48 0.53
N PRO A 51 -4.13 13.63 0.59
CA PRO A 51 -2.76 13.69 1.13
C PRO A 51 -2.59 13.09 2.52
N ALA A 52 -3.55 13.31 3.41
CA ALA A 52 -3.52 12.74 4.76
C ALA A 52 -3.63 11.20 4.78
N LEU A 53 -4.32 10.59 3.80
CA LEU A 53 -4.35 9.13 3.65
C LEU A 53 -3.02 8.60 3.10
N ALA A 54 -2.37 9.37 2.22
CA ALA A 54 -1.10 8.99 1.61
C ALA A 54 0.09 9.03 2.57
N GLN A 55 -0.01 9.84 3.64
CA GLN A 55 1.08 10.06 4.58
C GLN A 55 1.58 8.76 5.22
N PHE A 56 0.67 7.95 5.77
CA PHE A 56 1.03 6.71 6.43
C PHE A 56 1.72 5.70 5.50
N PRO A 57 1.12 5.27 4.36
CA PRO A 57 1.76 4.29 3.49
C PRO A 57 3.06 4.81 2.87
N SER A 58 3.15 6.11 2.56
CA SER A 58 4.41 6.73 2.08
C SER A 58 5.53 6.54 3.11
N ALA A 59 5.27 6.89 4.38
CA ALA A 59 6.24 6.74 5.46
C ALA A 59 6.57 5.27 5.76
N ALA A 60 5.56 4.41 5.90
CA ALA A 60 5.71 3.03 6.32
C ALA A 60 6.42 2.15 5.28
N PHE A 61 6.11 2.33 3.99
CA PHE A 61 6.55 1.39 2.96
C PHE A 61 7.57 1.97 1.99
N TYR A 62 7.61 3.29 1.82
CA TYR A 62 8.44 3.97 0.80
C TYR A 62 9.42 5.00 1.38
N GLY A 63 9.63 5.00 2.71
CA GLY A 63 10.59 5.91 3.36
C GLY A 63 10.22 7.39 3.20
N GLY A 64 8.94 7.70 3.05
CA GLY A 64 8.45 9.07 2.85
C GLY A 64 8.67 9.64 1.45
N ARG A 65 9.12 8.84 0.49
CA ARG A 65 9.45 9.31 -0.87
C ARG A 65 8.23 9.58 -1.74
N VAL A 66 7.07 8.98 -1.43
CA VAL A 66 5.85 9.17 -2.24
C VAL A 66 5.18 10.48 -1.86
N SER A 67 5.19 11.42 -2.79
CA SER A 67 4.55 12.73 -2.73
C SER A 67 3.11 12.68 -3.24
N SER A 68 2.27 13.62 -2.80
CA SER A 68 0.87 13.74 -3.25
C SER A 68 0.71 14.93 -4.17
N ASP A 69 0.17 14.67 -5.37
CA ASP A 69 -0.28 15.72 -6.30
C ASP A 69 -1.67 16.27 -5.92
N PRO A 70 -2.66 15.43 -5.54
CA PRO A 70 -3.97 15.92 -5.12
C PRO A 70 -3.88 16.82 -3.88
N THR A 71 -4.62 17.92 -3.87
CA THR A 71 -4.86 18.73 -2.67
C THR A 71 -6.05 18.19 -1.87
N PRO A 72 -6.22 18.56 -0.58
CA PRO A 72 -7.43 18.24 0.17
C PRO A 72 -8.73 18.62 -0.56
N GLN A 73 -8.74 19.77 -1.24
CA GLN A 73 -9.89 20.27 -1.98
C GLN A 73 -10.20 19.40 -3.22
N SER A 74 -9.18 18.82 -3.85
CA SER A 74 -9.36 17.90 -4.99
C SER A 74 -9.83 16.50 -4.58
N ARG A 75 -9.81 16.19 -3.27
CA ARG A 75 -10.27 14.93 -2.67
C ARG A 75 -11.18 15.24 -1.49
N PRO A 76 -12.34 15.88 -1.73
CA PRO A 76 -13.22 16.30 -0.66
C PRO A 76 -13.71 15.09 0.15
N LEU A 77 -14.11 15.35 1.38
CA LEU A 77 -14.71 14.35 2.24
C LEU A 77 -15.96 13.76 1.58
N PRO A 78 -16.12 12.44 1.60
CA PRO A 78 -17.40 11.82 1.31
C PRO A 78 -18.47 12.37 2.27
N ALA A 79 -19.62 12.73 1.72
CA ALA A 79 -20.77 13.19 2.49
C ALA A 79 -21.40 12.03 3.28
N GLY A 80 -22.17 12.35 4.32
CA GLY A 80 -22.94 11.37 5.09
C GLY A 80 -22.21 10.73 6.26
N LEU A 81 -21.03 11.22 6.63
CA LEU A 81 -20.31 10.80 7.82
C LEU A 81 -19.82 12.01 8.62
N ASP A 82 -20.00 11.96 9.95
CA ASP A 82 -19.33 12.86 10.88
C ASP A 82 -17.91 12.34 11.10
N TRP A 83 -16.98 12.80 10.26
CA TRP A 83 -15.59 12.35 10.28
C TRP A 83 -14.93 12.64 11.64
N PRO A 84 -14.34 11.63 12.31
CA PRO A 84 -13.79 11.77 13.67
C PRO A 84 -12.47 12.55 13.74
N SER A 85 -11.95 13.00 12.59
CA SER A 85 -10.71 13.77 12.52
C SER A 85 -10.89 15.20 13.05
N PRO A 86 -9.82 15.89 13.49
CA PRO A 86 -9.91 17.27 13.92
C PRO A 86 -10.61 18.15 12.87
N ARG A 87 -11.75 18.74 13.24
CA ARG A 87 -12.60 19.56 12.38
C ARG A 87 -13.11 18.85 11.11
N GLY A 88 -13.13 17.51 11.10
CA GLY A 88 -13.50 16.71 9.94
C GLY A 88 -12.51 16.79 8.78
N ALA A 89 -11.28 17.28 8.96
CA ALA A 89 -10.38 17.62 7.84
C ALA A 89 -9.84 16.41 7.04
N VAL A 90 -10.01 15.18 7.52
CA VAL A 90 -9.42 13.97 6.92
C VAL A 90 -10.48 12.88 6.73
N PRO A 91 -10.54 12.25 5.54
CA PRO A 91 -11.47 11.15 5.25
C PRO A 91 -10.93 9.81 5.79
N LEU A 92 -10.66 9.74 7.10
CA LEU A 92 -10.19 8.53 7.79
C LEU A 92 -10.95 8.34 9.11
N ALA A 93 -11.44 7.13 9.33
CA ALA A 93 -12.04 6.69 10.57
C ALA A 93 -11.60 5.26 10.85
N PHE A 94 -11.17 4.99 12.08
CA PHE A 94 -11.06 3.63 12.62
C PHE A 94 -12.24 3.45 13.58
N VAL A 95 -13.13 2.52 13.26
CA VAL A 95 -14.31 2.24 14.07
C VAL A 95 -14.02 0.98 14.88
N GLU A 96 -13.95 1.13 16.21
CA GLU A 96 -13.87 -0.03 17.08
C GLU A 96 -15.19 -0.79 17.07
N VAL A 97 -15.11 -2.11 16.97
CA VAL A 97 -16.27 -3.01 16.98
C VAL A 97 -16.12 -3.92 18.20
N ASP A 98 -17.10 -3.88 19.09
CA ASP A 98 -17.12 -4.69 20.31
C ASP A 98 -17.02 -6.19 19.97
N GLY A 99 -16.05 -6.87 20.58
CA GLY A 99 -15.85 -8.31 20.41
C GLY A 99 -15.19 -8.73 19.09
N GLY A 100 -14.70 -7.80 18.27
CA GLY A 100 -13.92 -8.12 17.08
C GLY A 100 -12.59 -8.82 17.43
N GLN A 101 -12.26 -9.91 16.73
CA GLN A 101 -10.93 -10.53 16.82
C GLN A 101 -10.11 -10.19 15.58
N GLU A 102 -8.90 -9.65 15.78
CA GLU A 102 -7.90 -9.55 14.72
C GLU A 102 -7.33 -10.94 14.47
N GLN A 103 -7.53 -11.46 13.26
CA GLN A 103 -6.91 -12.71 12.82
C GLN A 103 -5.94 -12.40 11.69
N ARG A 104 -4.65 -12.58 11.95
CA ARG A 104 -3.62 -12.40 10.93
C ARG A 104 -3.57 -13.62 10.03
N ALA A 105 -3.60 -13.38 8.72
CA ALA A 105 -3.41 -14.44 7.76
C ALA A 105 -1.96 -14.97 7.87
N PRO A 106 -1.71 -16.27 7.62
CA PRO A 106 -0.38 -16.87 7.78
C PRO A 106 0.71 -16.27 6.87
N ASP A 107 0.28 -15.52 5.86
CA ASP A 107 1.06 -14.88 4.81
C ASP A 107 1.29 -13.37 5.02
N GLY A 108 0.97 -12.84 6.21
CA GLY A 108 1.18 -11.43 6.61
C GLY A 108 2.08 -11.24 7.83
#